data_AF-A0A968C0I4-F1
#
_entry.id   AF-A0A968C0I4-F1
#
_cell.length_a   1.000
_cell.length_b   1.000
_cell.length_c   1.000
_cell.angle_alpha   90.00
_cell.angle_beta   90.00
_cell.angle_gamma   90.00
#
_symmetry.space_group_name_H-M   'P 1'
#
loop_
_entity.id
_entity.type
_entity.pdbx_description
1 polymer ?
#
loop_
_entity_poly.entity_id
_entity_poly.type
_entity_poly.pdbx_seq_one_letter_code
_entity_poly.pdbx_strand_id
1 'polypeptide(L)'
;LVGNPDSGLETLEREQIVNIYMGRYRKLPSGISALPLDHTDHRETFYRTLVDKSLPAINAYWARLVFSGRGSPPNQVDTANEMLAMIAD
;
A
#
# COMPACT_ATOMS: atom_id res chain seq x y z
N LEU A 1 4.18 -9.44 -4.06
CA LEU A 1 4.47 -8.28 -3.18
C LEU A 1 5.98 -8.12 -3.17
N VAL A 2 6.47 -6.90 -3.36
CA VAL A 2 7.90 -6.57 -3.25
C VAL A 2 8.05 -5.67 -2.02
N GLY A 3 9.03 -5.95 -1.18
CA GLY A 3 9.33 -5.17 0.02
C GLY A 3 10.83 -4.92 0.12
N ASN A 4 11.23 -3.90 0.91
CA ASN A 4 12.63 -3.60 1.14
C ASN A 4 13.29 -4.77 1.93
N PRO A 5 14.39 -5.37 1.45
CA PRO A 5 15.08 -6.47 2.12
C PRO A 5 15.58 -6.10 3.53
N ASP A 6 15.91 -4.83 3.78
CA ASP A 6 16.37 -4.33 5.08
C ASP A 6 15.23 -4.19 6.11
N SER A 7 13.98 -4.44 5.69
CA SER A 7 12.83 -4.39 6.59
C SER A 7 12.81 -5.51 7.64
N GLY A 8 13.71 -6.50 7.51
CA GLY A 8 13.77 -7.68 8.38
C GLY A 8 12.56 -8.60 8.27
N LEU A 9 11.73 -8.40 7.24
CA LEU A 9 10.52 -9.18 7.00
C LEU A 9 10.78 -10.27 5.98
N GLU A 10 10.61 -11.52 6.39
CA GLU A 10 10.62 -12.66 5.47
C GLU A 10 9.24 -12.87 4.82
N THR A 11 8.16 -12.57 5.56
CA THR A 11 6.78 -12.72 5.09
C THR A 11 5.86 -11.64 5.69
N LEU A 12 4.76 -11.33 5.00
CA LEU A 12 3.66 -10.52 5.52
C LEU A 12 2.35 -11.30 5.36
N GLU A 13 1.56 -11.32 6.42
CA GLU A 13 0.22 -11.89 6.37
C GLU A 13 -0.73 -10.98 5.59
N ARG A 14 -1.74 -11.59 4.96
CA ARG A 14 -2.74 -10.87 4.18
C ARG A 14 -3.39 -9.72 4.96
N GLU A 15 -3.72 -9.95 6.23
CA GLU A 15 -4.31 -8.92 7.09
C GLU A 15 -3.36 -7.72 7.30
N GLN A 16 -2.06 -7.97 7.47
CA GLN A 16 -1.07 -6.91 7.60
C GLN A 16 -1.00 -6.07 6.32
N ILE A 17 -1.02 -6.72 5.15
CA ILE A 17 -1.04 -6.04 3.86
C ILE A 17 -2.31 -5.19 3.72
N VAL A 18 -3.48 -5.73 4.05
CA VAL A 18 -4.75 -4.99 4.06
C VAL A 18 -4.65 -3.76 4.97
N ASN A 19 -4.13 -3.93 6.19
CA ASN A 19 -4.05 -2.83 7.16
C ASN A 19 -3.11 -1.72 6.70
N ILE A 20 -2.00 -2.05 6.04
CA ILE A 20 -1.09 -1.06 5.45
C ILE A 20 -1.74 -0.35 4.26
N TYR A 21 -2.24 -1.10 3.26
CA TYR A 21 -2.81 -0.54 2.03
C TYR A 21 -4.17 0.16 2.21
N MET A 22 -4.81 -0.01 3.37
CA MET A 22 -6.00 0.73 3.77
C MET A 22 -5.71 1.77 4.86
N GLY A 23 -4.45 2.08 5.16
CA GLY A 23 -4.06 3.16 6.08
C GLY A 23 -4.43 2.94 7.56
N ARG A 24 -4.74 1.71 7.95
CA ARG A 24 -5.03 1.35 9.35
C ARG A 24 -3.73 1.30 10.16
N TYR A 25 -2.67 0.79 9.56
CA TYR A 25 -1.33 0.76 10.13
C TYR A 25 -0.35 1.56 9.27
N ARG A 26 0.63 2.19 9.94
CA ARG A 26 1.72 2.96 9.30
C ARG A 26 3.09 2.33 9.52
N LYS A 27 3.15 1.21 10.23
CA LYS A 27 4.36 0.48 10.54
C LYS A 27 4.18 -0.98 10.20
N LEU A 28 5.26 -1.57 9.71
CA LEU A 28 5.42 -3.00 9.54
C LEU A 28 5.50 -3.70 10.91
N PRO A 29 5.32 -5.02 10.98
CA PRO A 29 5.50 -5.79 12.22
C PRO A 29 6.89 -5.58 12.86
N SER A 30 7.91 -5.34 12.05
CA SER A 30 9.28 -5.01 12.51
C SER A 30 9.39 -3.63 13.17
N GLY A 31 8.35 -2.79 13.12
CA GLY A 31 8.32 -1.44 13.66
C GLY A 31 8.81 -0.35 12.70
N ILE A 32 9.32 -0.75 11.53
CA ILE A 32 9.75 0.14 10.45
C ILE A 32 8.53 0.80 9.81
N SER A 33 8.65 2.08 9.43
CA SER A 33 7.60 2.80 8.72
C SER A 33 7.25 2.11 7.40
N ALA A 34 5.96 1.89 7.17
CA ALA A 34 5.48 1.33 5.92
C ALA A 34 5.13 2.45 4.93
N LEU A 35 5.64 2.34 3.72
CA LEU A 35 5.30 3.21 2.59
C LEU A 35 4.65 2.36 1.49
N PRO A 36 3.31 2.22 1.47
CA PRO A 36 2.64 1.49 0.40
C PRO A 36 2.72 2.27 -0.92
N LEU A 37 2.93 1.54 -2.02
CA LEU A 37 2.98 2.07 -3.38
C LEU A 37 1.98 1.31 -4.27
N ASP A 38 1.21 2.05 -5.06
CA ASP A 38 0.32 1.51 -6.08
C ASP A 38 1.03 1.58 -7.44
N HIS A 39 1.17 0.45 -8.14
CA HIS A 39 1.53 0.47 -9.57
C HIS A 39 0.28 0.77 -10.39
N THR A 40 0.28 1.81 -11.23
CA THR A 40 -0.89 2.28 -11.98
C THR A 40 -1.60 1.15 -12.75
N ASP A 41 -0.85 0.35 -13.52
CA ASP A 41 -1.40 -0.77 -14.31
C ASP A 41 -1.98 -1.94 -13.48
N HIS A 42 -1.57 -2.09 -12.23
CA HIS A 42 -1.93 -3.25 -11.40
C HIS A 42 -2.87 -2.89 -10.26
N ARG A 43 -3.12 -1.60 -10.02
CA ARG A 43 -3.88 -1.07 -8.90
C ARG A 43 -5.27 -1.71 -8.80
N GLU A 44 -6.01 -1.79 -9.90
CA GLU A 44 -7.37 -2.36 -9.89
C GLU A 44 -7.38 -3.84 -9.47
N THR A 45 -6.61 -4.66 -10.18
CA THR A 45 -6.51 -6.09 -9.90
C THR A 45 -5.98 -6.35 -8.49
N PHE A 46 -5.05 -5.51 -8.01
CA PHE A 46 -4.51 -5.60 -6.66
C PHE A 46 -5.60 -5.41 -5.60
N TYR A 47 -6.36 -4.30 -5.64
CA TYR A 47 -7.41 -4.07 -4.64
C TYR A 47 -8.59 -5.02 -4.76
N ARG A 48 -8.92 -5.45 -6.00
CA ARG A 48 -9.89 -6.53 -6.22
C ARG A 48 -9.42 -7.81 -5.52
N THR A 49 -8.16 -8.18 -5.70
CA THR A 49 -7.61 -9.40 -5.10
C THR A 49 -7.45 -9.27 -3.60
N LEU A 50 -7.09 -8.11 -3.06
CA LEU A 50 -6.74 -7.91 -1.66
C LEU A 50 -7.96 -7.77 -0.75
N VAL A 51 -8.96 -6.98 -1.16
CA VAL A 51 -10.13 -6.62 -0.33
C VAL A 51 -11.47 -6.77 -1.04
N ASP A 52 -11.48 -7.32 -2.26
CA ASP A 52 -12.66 -7.43 -3.12
C ASP A 52 -13.42 -6.11 -3.30
N LYS A 53 -12.68 -5.05 -3.61
CA LYS A 53 -13.24 -3.72 -3.89
C LYS A 53 -12.80 -3.23 -5.26
N SER A 54 -13.69 -2.53 -5.93
CA SER A 54 -13.39 -1.80 -7.16
C SER A 54 -12.58 -0.54 -6.89
N LEU A 55 -11.86 -0.03 -7.90
CA LEU A 55 -11.12 1.22 -7.75
C LEU A 55 -11.99 2.41 -7.32
N PRO A 56 -13.22 2.62 -7.83
CA PRO A 56 -14.09 3.68 -7.32
C PRO A 56 -14.38 3.57 -5.82
N ALA A 57 -14.58 2.35 -5.30
CA ALA A 57 -14.81 2.13 -3.88
C ALA A 57 -13.56 2.44 -3.03
N ILE A 58 -12.37 2.10 -3.53
CA ILE A 58 -11.09 2.43 -2.90
C ILE A 58 -10.83 3.95 -2.92
N ASN A 59 -11.11 4.61 -4.04
CA ASN A 59 -10.97 6.06 -4.16
C ASN A 59 -11.94 6.78 -3.21
N ALA A 60 -13.21 6.34 -3.13
CA ALA A 60 -14.19 6.91 -2.21
C ALA A 60 -13.77 6.70 -0.73
N TYR A 61 -13.23 5.52 -0.40
CA TYR A 61 -12.66 5.25 0.91
C TYR A 61 -11.55 6.25 1.25
N TRP A 62 -10.57 6.42 0.38
CA TRP A 62 -9.45 7.33 0.61
C TRP A 62 -9.87 8.80 0.63
N ALA A 63 -10.82 9.21 -0.20
CA ALA A 63 -11.39 10.56 -0.16
C ALA A 63 -11.96 10.90 1.22
N ARG A 64 -12.68 9.95 1.85
CA ARG A 64 -13.17 10.11 3.22
C ARG A 64 -12.04 10.24 4.23
N LEU A 65 -11.01 9.41 4.13
CA LEU A 65 -9.87 9.44 5.05
C LEU A 65 -9.12 10.77 4.96
N VAL A 66 -8.84 11.24 3.74
CA VAL A 66 -8.19 12.53 3.47
C VAL A 66 -9.03 13.68 4.01
N PHE A 67 -10.33 13.71 3.71
CA PHE A 67 -11.23 14.76 4.20
C PHE A 67 -11.27 14.84 5.73
N SER A 68 -11.19 13.69 6.40
CA SER A 68 -11.14 13.62 7.87
C SER A 68 -9.74 13.81 8.47
N GLY A 69 -8.70 14.02 7.67
CA GLY A 69 -7.31 14.16 8.12
C GLY A 69 -6.70 12.87 8.68
N ARG A 70 -7.31 11.71 8.42
CA ARG A 70 -6.90 10.42 9.02
C ARG A 70 -5.80 9.70 8.24
N GLY A 71 -5.56 10.09 6.99
CA GLY A 71 -4.51 9.50 6.17
C GLY A 71 -4.58 9.93 4.71
N SER A 72 -3.61 9.46 3.95
CA SER A 72 -3.46 9.68 2.52
C SER A 72 -3.38 8.33 1.81
N PRO A 73 -3.87 8.23 0.56
CA PRO A 73 -3.72 7.01 -0.22
C PRO A 73 -2.25 6.65 -0.47
N PRO A 74 -1.96 5.39 -0.83
CA PRO A 74 -0.65 5.00 -1.35
C PRO A 74 -0.24 5.89 -2.53
N ASN A 75 1.07 6.17 -2.64
CA ASN A 75 1.60 6.89 -3.79
C ASN A 75 1.51 6.01 -5.03
N GLN A 76 1.24 6.60 -6.18
CA GLN A 76 1.20 5.89 -7.46
C GLN A 76 2.54 6.01 -8.15
N VAL A 77 2.99 4.90 -8.74
CA VAL A 77 4.21 4.82 -9.55
C VAL A 77 3.88 4.14 -10.88
N ASP A 78 4.53 4.60 -11.95
CA ASP A 78 4.20 4.16 -13.31
C ASP A 78 5.12 3.05 -13.81
N THR A 79 6.30 2.90 -13.20
CA THR A 79 7.28 1.91 -13.63
C THR A 79 7.78 1.06 -12.47
N ALA A 80 8.12 -0.18 -12.77
CA ALA A 80 8.83 -1.05 -11.83
C ALA A 80 10.17 -0.44 -11.38
N ASN A 81 10.85 0.34 -12.23
CA ASN A 81 12.10 1.02 -11.87
C ASN A 81 11.89 2.10 -10.81
N GLU A 82 10.83 2.91 -10.94
CA GLU A 82 10.43 3.86 -9.87
C GLU A 82 10.09 3.14 -8.57
N MET A 83 9.32 2.05 -8.67
CA MET A 83 8.97 1.25 -7.51
C MET A 83 10.21 0.72 -6.79
N LEU A 84 11.19 0.21 -7.54
CA LEU A 84 12.45 -0.31 -6.98
C LEU A 84 13.32 0.81 -6.39
N ALA A 85 13.38 1.98 -7.03
CA ALA A 85 14.11 3.13 -6.50
C ALA A 85 13.56 3.56 -5.14
N MET A 86 12.24 3.61 -4.98
CA MET A 86 11.61 3.94 -3.69
C MET A 86 11.72 2.85 -2.62
N ILE A 87 12.02 1.61 -3.01
CA ILE A 87 12.21 0.49 -2.09
C ILE A 87 13.66 0.41 -1.61
N ALA A 88 14.63 0.98 -2.33
CA ALA A 88 16.07 0.88 -2.04
C ALA A 88 16.62 2.00 -1.14
N ASP A 89 15.81 3.03 -0.85
CA ASP A 89 16.09 4.08 0.15
C ASP A 89 15.56 3.70 1.55
#